data_AF-A0A355AWU3-F1
#
_entry.id   AF-A0A355AWU3-F1
#
_cell.length_a   1.000
_cell.length_b   1.000
_cell.length_c   1.000
_cell.angle_alpha   90.00
_cell.angle_beta   90.00
_cell.angle_gamma   90.00
#
_symmetry.space_group_name_H-M   'P 1'
#
loop_
_entity.id
_entity.type
_entity.pdbx_description
1 polymer ?
#
loop_
_entity_poly.entity_id
_entity_poly.type
_entity_poly.pdbx_seq_one_letter_code
_entity_poly.pdbx_strand_id
1 'polypeptide(L)' 'MAEDPTAREAFMDYAFDHVHIICRDLGAMSAYFEKVFGAEEIYREDNFHGAPNAVMRLGSARFFLRGLRPGEAPGSSD' A
#
# COMPACT_ATOMS: atom_id res chain seq x y z
N MET A 1 -10.37 24.32 40.44
CA MET A 1 -10.71 23.16 39.58
C MET A 1 -9.40 22.54 39.17
N ALA A 2 -9.09 21.35 39.71
CA ALA A 2 -7.92 20.60 39.28
C ALA A 2 -8.19 20.05 37.87
N GLU A 3 -7.23 20.19 36.96
CA GLU A 3 -7.31 19.51 35.66
C GLU A 3 -7.40 18.00 35.89
N ASP A 4 -8.30 17.35 35.17
CA ASP A 4 -8.45 15.90 35.18
C ASP A 4 -7.18 15.27 34.59
N PRO A 5 -6.39 14.51 35.39
CA PRO A 5 -5.14 13.93 34.94
C PRO A 5 -5.34 12.84 33.86
N THR A 6 -6.57 12.40 33.60
CA THR A 6 -6.90 11.43 32.55
C THR A 6 -6.99 12.06 31.15
N ALA A 7 -6.99 13.39 31.03
CA ALA A 7 -7.04 14.09 29.73
C ALA A 7 -5.75 13.94 28.89
N ARG A 8 -4.76 13.18 29.35
CA ARG A 8 -3.44 13.02 28.70
C ARG A 8 -3.13 11.64 28.16
N GLU A 9 -4.10 10.76 28.06
CA GLU A 9 -3.99 9.65 27.11
C GLU A 9 -4.58 10.12 25.79
N ALA A 10 -3.75 10.81 25.00
CA ALA A 10 -3.97 10.83 23.56
C ALA A 10 -3.95 9.36 23.13
N PHE A 11 -5.14 8.74 23.03
CA PHE A 11 -5.32 7.47 22.35
C PHE A 11 -4.74 7.69 20.95
N MET A 12 -3.49 7.26 20.73
CA MET A 12 -2.94 7.20 19.39
C MET A 12 -3.72 6.10 18.69
N ASP A 13 -4.76 6.52 17.97
CA ASP A 13 -5.60 5.63 17.18
C ASP A 13 -4.77 5.19 15.97
N TYR A 14 -4.07 4.08 16.14
CA TYR A 14 -3.29 3.46 15.07
C TYR A 14 -4.23 2.66 14.18
N ALA A 15 -4.58 3.22 13.02
CA ALA A 15 -5.33 2.51 12.00
C ALA A 15 -4.39 1.89 10.95
N PHE A 16 -4.78 0.74 10.42
CA PHE A 16 -4.17 0.19 9.22
C PHE A 16 -4.37 1.17 8.05
N ASP A 17 -3.28 1.66 7.46
CA ASP A 17 -3.37 2.56 6.31
C ASP A 17 -3.27 1.80 4.97
N HIS A 18 -2.19 1.03 4.77
CA HIS A 18 -1.99 0.20 3.57
C HIS A 18 -0.82 -0.78 3.72
N VAL A 19 -0.69 -1.72 2.78
CA VAL A 19 0.52 -2.53 2.54
C VAL A 19 1.13 -2.23 1.17
N HIS A 20 2.42 -2.51 1.03
CA HIS A 20 3.12 -2.53 -0.26
C HIS A 20 3.41 -3.97 -0.66
N ILE A 21 3.02 -4.33 -1.88
CA ILE A 21 3.30 -5.63 -2.48
C ILE A 21 4.26 -5.40 -3.65
N ILE A 22 5.45 -6.00 -3.56
CA ILE A 22 6.45 -5.94 -4.61
C ILE A 22 6.24 -7.09 -5.59
N CYS A 23 6.21 -6.78 -6.87
CA CYS A 23 5.90 -7.75 -7.92
C CYS A 23 6.85 -7.59 -9.13
N ARG A 24 7.03 -8.68 -9.88
CA ARG A 24 7.85 -8.68 -11.10
C ARG A 24 7.15 -8.02 -12.29
N ASP A 25 5.83 -8.09 -12.30
CA ASP A 25 4.98 -7.57 -13.37
C ASP A 25 3.79 -6.85 -12.72
N LEU A 26 3.82 -5.52 -12.80
CA LEU A 26 2.78 -4.67 -12.21
C LEU A 26 1.43 -4.86 -12.90
N GLY A 27 1.43 -4.95 -14.24
CA GLY A 27 0.19 -5.05 -15.02
C GLY A 27 -0.50 -6.40 -14.81
N ALA A 28 0.27 -7.48 -14.75
CA ALA A 28 -0.29 -8.80 -14.44
C ALA A 28 -0.83 -8.84 -13.00
N MET A 29 -0.15 -8.21 -12.05
CA MET A 29 -0.58 -8.19 -10.64
C MET A 29 -1.84 -7.35 -10.44
N SER A 30 -1.91 -6.13 -11.00
CA SER A 30 -3.12 -5.31 -10.90
C SER A 30 -4.32 -6.01 -11.55
N ALA A 31 -4.15 -6.56 -12.76
CA ALA A 31 -5.20 -7.30 -13.45
C ALA A 31 -5.67 -8.54 -12.68
N TYR A 32 -4.79 -9.22 -11.95
CA TYR A 32 -5.16 -10.32 -11.06
C TYR A 32 -6.07 -9.83 -9.93
N PHE A 33 -5.70 -8.74 -9.24
CA PHE A 33 -6.51 -8.19 -8.16
C PHE A 33 -7.86 -7.66 -8.63
N GLU A 34 -7.91 -7.02 -9.81
CA GLU A 34 -9.16 -6.59 -10.43
C GLU A 34 -10.08 -7.79 -10.73
N LYS A 35 -9.56 -8.82 -11.41
CA LYS A 35 -10.38 -9.94 -11.89
C LYS A 35 -10.81 -10.91 -10.79
N VAL A 36 -9.94 -11.18 -9.83
CA VAL A 36 -10.17 -12.23 -8.82
C VAL A 36 -10.85 -11.67 -7.58
N PHE A 37 -10.51 -10.43 -7.20
CA PHE A 37 -11.00 -9.83 -5.97
C PHE A 37 -11.95 -8.65 -6.20
N GLY A 38 -12.12 -8.20 -7.46
CA GLY A 38 -12.91 -7.01 -7.75
C GLY A 38 -12.26 -5.73 -7.22
N ALA A 39 -10.92 -5.72 -7.09
CA ALA A 39 -10.21 -4.51 -6.70
C ALA A 39 -10.30 -3.44 -7.81
N GLU A 40 -10.18 -2.18 -7.43
CA GLU A 40 -10.15 -1.05 -8.36
C GLU A 40 -8.75 -0.45 -8.38
N GLU A 41 -8.15 -0.29 -9.56
CA GLU A 41 -7.00 0.59 -9.71
C GLU A 41 -7.45 2.05 -9.63
N ILE A 42 -6.94 2.78 -8.63
CA ILE A 42 -7.34 4.17 -8.37
C ILE A 42 -6.24 5.19 -8.69
N TYR A 43 -5.01 4.70 -8.89
CA TYR A 43 -3.86 5.51 -9.32
C TYR A 43 -2.78 4.63 -9.93
N ARG A 44 -2.09 5.13 -10.94
CA ARG A 44 -0.92 4.51 -11.57
C ARG A 44 0.13 5.56 -11.91
N GLU A 45 1.39 5.20 -11.69
CA GLU A 45 2.57 5.94 -12.13
C GLU A 45 3.63 4.95 -12.59
N ASP A 46 4.09 5.07 -13.83
CA ASP A 46 5.02 4.12 -14.44
C ASP A 46 6.47 4.31 -13.95
N ASN A 47 6.77 5.45 -13.32
CA ASN A 47 8.08 5.70 -12.70
C ASN A 47 7.97 6.40 -11.33
N PHE A 48 7.49 5.67 -10.33
CA PHE A 48 7.45 6.13 -8.94
C PHE A 48 8.74 5.71 -8.20
N HIS A 49 9.67 6.64 -8.05
CA HIS A 49 10.97 6.39 -7.43
C HIS A 49 11.74 5.21 -8.06
N GLY A 50 11.78 5.16 -9.40
CA GLY A 50 12.57 4.19 -10.16
C GLY A 50 11.89 2.84 -10.39
N ALA A 51 10.60 2.71 -10.09
CA ALA A 51 9.80 1.53 -10.39
C ALA A 51 8.35 1.91 -10.74
N PRO A 52 7.66 1.11 -11.56
CA PRO A 52 6.25 1.33 -11.81
C PRO A 52 5.44 1.03 -10.54
N ASN A 53 4.39 1.79 -10.28
CA ASN A 53 3.57 1.69 -9.09
C ASN A 53 2.08 1.90 -9.40
N ALA A 54 1.22 1.15 -8.75
CA ALA A 54 -0.22 1.33 -8.77
C ALA A 54 -0.79 1.32 -7.34
N VAL A 55 -1.84 2.08 -7.11
CA VAL A 55 -2.64 2.02 -5.88
C VAL A 55 -3.94 1.33 -6.21
N MET A 56 -4.21 0.26 -5.47
CA MET A 56 -5.41 -0.54 -5.58
C MET A 56 -6.32 -0.28 -4.38
N ARG A 57 -7.63 -0.35 -4.60
CA ARG A 57 -8.66 -0.30 -3.57
C ARG A 57 -9.44 -1.61 -3.56
N LEU A 58 -9.64 -2.18 -2.37
CA LEU A 58 -10.53 -3.33 -2.16
C LEU A 58 -11.40 -3.04 -0.93
N GLY A 59 -12.68 -2.74 -1.16
CA GLY A 59 -13.56 -2.22 -0.12
C GLY A 59 -13.03 -0.90 0.45
N SER A 60 -12.86 -0.83 1.77
CA SER A 60 -12.26 0.33 2.46
C SER A 60 -10.73 0.31 2.51
N ALA A 61 -10.09 -0.79 2.12
CA ALA A 61 -8.64 -0.95 2.22
C ALA A 61 -7.94 -0.44 0.95
N ARG A 62 -6.78 0.19 1.16
CA ARG A 62 -5.84 0.53 0.08
C ARG A 62 -4.61 -0.35 0.18
N PHE A 63 -4.05 -0.71 -0.96
CA PHE A 63 -2.74 -1.35 -1.03
C PHE A 63 -2.00 -0.92 -2.29
N PHE A 64 -0.69 -0.97 -2.22
CA PHE A 64 0.21 -0.45 -3.23
C PHE A 64 0.87 -1.64 -3.91
N LEU A 65 0.81 -1.67 -5.23
CA LEU A 65 1.55 -2.61 -6.04
C LEU A 65 2.73 -1.86 -6.64
N ARG A 66 3.95 -2.34 -6.41
CA ARG A 66 5.15 -1.76 -7.00
C ARG A 66 5.90 -2.83 -7.78
N GLY A 67 6.36 -2.48 -8.97
CA GLY A 67 7.30 -3.28 -9.74
C GLY A 67 8.67 -3.32 -9.07
N LEU A 68 9.54 -4.22 -9.52
CA LEU A 68 10.94 -4.21 -9.11
C LEU A 68 11.66 -2.97 -9.65
N ARG A 69 12.54 -2.39 -8.85
CA ARG A 69 13.54 -1.43 -9.32
C ARG A 69 14.63 -2.17 -10.11
N PRO A 70 15.36 -1.46 -10.98
CA PRO A 70 16.56 -2.01 -11.61
C PRO A 70 17.53 -2.57 -10.55
N GLY A 71 17.88 -3.85 -10.65
CA GLY A 71 18.81 -4.52 -9.74
C GLY A 71 18.20 -5.07 -8.44
N GLU A 72 16.90 -4.87 -8.20
CA GLU A 72 16.22 -5.40 -7.02
C GLU A 72 15.85 -6.89 -7.20
N ALA A 73 16.12 -7.71 -6.18
CA ALA A 73 15.72 -9.12 -6.16
C ALA A 73 14.43 -9.30 -5.34
N PRO A 74 13.45 -10.09 -5.80
CA PRO A 74 12.28 -10.41 -5.00
C PRO A 74 12.71 -11.20 -3.75
N GLY A 75 12.40 -10.69 -2.56
CA GLY A 75 12.71 -11.34 -1.28
C GLY A 75 14.06 -10.94 -0.67
N SER A 76 14.83 -10.03 -1.28
CA SER A 76 15.93 -9.37 -0.56
C SER A 76 15.33 -8.25 0.29
N SER A 77 14.96 -8.56 1.53
CA SER A 77 14.94 -7.55 2.58
C SER A 77 16.41 -7.30 2.96
N ASP A 78 16.96 -6.18 2.51
CA ASP A 78 18.11 -5.60 3.22
C ASP A 78 17.71 -5.26 4.67
#